data_AF-A0A1F4ZAS3-F1
#
_entry.id   AF-A0A1F4ZAS3-F1
#
_cell.length_a   1.000
_cell.length_b   1.000
_cell.length_c   1.000
_cell.angle_alpha   90.00
_cell.angle_beta   90.00
_cell.angle_gamma   90.00
#
_symmetry.space_group_name_H-M   'P 1'
#
loop_
_entity.id
_entity.type
_entity.pdbx_description
1 polymer ?
#
loop_
_entity_poly.entity_id
_entity_poly.type
_entity_poly.pdbx_seq_one_letter_code
_entity_poly.pdbx_strand_id
1 'polypeptide(L)' 'MPQITRNTAVVSFSLDSQLLSSFDEVIKDAGQTRSATLAELMKRYVWMQRWEKIREYGREKAKELGITSEEDVYRLMGDA' A
#
# COMPACT_ATOMS: atom_id res chain seq x y z
N MET A 1 -5.86 -28.66 -20.42
CA MET A 1 -6.11 -28.00 -19.12
C MET A 1 -5.07 -26.92 -18.95
N PRO A 2 -5.42 -25.65 -18.67
CA PRO A 2 -4.40 -24.62 -18.44
C PRO A 2 -3.64 -24.96 -17.15
N GLN A 3 -2.31 -24.93 -17.20
CA GLN A 3 -1.48 -25.06 -16.02
C GLN A 3 -1.60 -23.77 -15.20
N ILE A 4 -2.24 -23.85 -14.02
CA ILE A 4 -2.31 -22.73 -13.09
C ILE A 4 -0.97 -22.69 -12.34
N THR A 5 -0.04 -21.85 -12.80
CA THR A 5 1.25 -21.65 -12.12
C THR A 5 1.04 -20.82 -10.86
N ARG A 6 1.37 -21.38 -9.69
CA ARG A 6 1.25 -20.68 -8.40
C ARG A 6 2.27 -19.52 -8.33
N ASN A 7 1.81 -18.27 -8.44
CA ASN A 7 2.67 -17.09 -8.35
C ASN A 7 2.91 -16.64 -6.89
N THR A 8 3.55 -17.50 -6.09
CA THR A 8 3.87 -17.19 -4.69
C THR A 8 5.25 -17.73 -4.34
N ALA A 9 6.07 -16.93 -3.65
CA ALA A 9 7.34 -17.37 -3.07
C ALA A 9 7.19 -17.65 -1.57
N VAL A 10 7.94 -18.62 -1.04
CA VAL A 10 8.05 -18.83 0.41
C VAL A 10 9.11 -17.88 0.95
N VAL A 11 8.77 -17.18 2.03
CA VAL A 11 9.67 -16.26 2.74
C VAL A 11 9.75 -16.70 4.19
N SER A 12 10.96 -16.79 4.73
CA SER A 12 11.21 -17.08 6.15
C SER A 12 11.92 -15.90 6.77
N PHE A 13 11.43 -15.42 7.91
CA PHE A 13 12.01 -14.32 8.67
C PHE A 13 11.66 -14.49 10.14
N SER A 14 12.51 -13.94 11.00
CA SER A 14 12.30 -13.96 12.45
C SER A 14 11.42 -12.79 12.87
N LEU A 15 10.54 -13.05 13.83
CA LEU A 15 9.75 -12.04 14.53
C LEU A 15 10.05 -12.12 16.02
N ASP A 16 9.93 -10.97 16.68
CA ASP A 16 9.87 -10.94 18.13
C ASP A 16 8.69 -11.80 18.63
N SER A 17 8.92 -12.54 19.71
CA SER A 17 7.95 -13.53 20.21
C SER A 17 6.68 -12.87 20.76
N GLN A 18 6.81 -11.70 21.38
CA GLN A 18 5.67 -10.92 21.87
C GLN A 18 4.85 -10.41 20.69
N LEU A 19 5.50 -9.88 19.65
CA LEU A 19 4.82 -9.44 18.43
C LEU A 19 4.06 -10.58 17.74
N LEU A 20 4.67 -11.77 17.64
CA LEU A 20 4.01 -12.94 17.04
C LEU A 20 2.76 -13.35 17.84
N SER A 21 2.83 -13.34 19.17
CA SER A 21 1.68 -13.64 20.03
C SER A 21 0.53 -12.68 19.80
N SER A 22 0.81 -11.37 19.84
CA SER A 22 -0.21 -10.34 19.62
C SER A 22 -0.82 -10.42 18.22
N PHE A 23 -0.01 -10.72 17.21
CA PHE A 23 -0.48 -10.91 15.84
C PHE A 23 -1.44 -12.11 15.72
N ASP A 24 -1.13 -13.20 16.42
CA ASP A 24 -1.95 -14.41 16.43
C ASP A 24 -3.31 -14.21 17.10
N GLU A 25 -3.35 -13.45 18.19
CA GLU A 25 -4.60 -13.08 18.87
C GLU A 25 -5.52 -12.30 17.94
N VAL A 26 -5.01 -11.25 17.29
CA VAL A 26 -5.79 -10.42 16.36
C VAL A 26 -6.32 -11.21 15.17
N ILE A 27 -5.50 -12.11 14.61
CA ILE A 27 -5.88 -12.90 13.44
C ILE A 27 -6.94 -13.94 13.79
N LYS A 28 -6.81 -14.56 14.96
CA LYS A 28 -7.74 -15.60 15.43
C LYS A 28 -9.15 -15.03 15.53
N ASP A 29 -9.30 -13.84 16.07
CA ASP A 29 -10.59 -13.15 16.21
C ASP A 29 -11.19 -12.77 14.84
N ALA A 30 -10.34 -12.49 13.85
CA ALA A 30 -10.74 -12.14 12.48
C ALA A 30 -11.03 -13.36 11.58
N GLY A 31 -10.73 -14.60 12.01
CA GLY A 31 -10.89 -15.81 11.20
C GLY A 31 -9.99 -15.85 9.96
N GLN A 32 -8.87 -15.13 9.97
CA GLN A 32 -7.94 -15.05 8.83
C GLN A 32 -6.72 -15.97 9.02
N THR A 33 -5.87 -16.11 7.99
CA THR A 33 -4.59 -16.81 8.11
C THR A 33 -3.44 -15.82 8.26
N ARG A 34 -2.35 -16.23 8.93
CA ARG A 34 -1.12 -15.43 9.06
C ARG A 34 -0.59 -14.95 7.72
N SER A 35 -0.51 -15.86 6.76
CA SER A 35 0.03 -15.58 5.43
C SER A 35 -0.85 -14.62 4.63
N ALA A 36 -2.19 -14.75 4.71
CA ALA A 36 -3.10 -13.81 4.04
C ALA A 36 -3.00 -12.40 4.66
N THR A 37 -3.03 -12.32 5.98
CA THR A 37 -2.95 -11.06 6.73
C THR A 37 -1.62 -10.35 6.47
N LEU A 38 -0.51 -11.07 6.58
CA LEU A 38 0.81 -10.51 6.34
C LEU A 38 0.98 -10.07 4.87
N ALA A 39 0.49 -10.85 3.91
CA ALA A 39 0.54 -10.46 2.49
C ALA A 39 -0.22 -9.15 2.25
N GLU A 40 -1.38 -8.97 2.88
CA GLU A 40 -2.14 -7.74 2.77
C GLU A 40 -1.43 -6.55 3.43
N LEU A 41 -0.86 -6.73 4.63
CA LEU A 41 -0.07 -5.70 5.29
C LEU A 41 1.12 -5.25 4.44
N MET A 42 1.87 -6.20 3.86
CA MET A 42 2.99 -5.91 2.97
C MET A 42 2.54 -5.14 1.72
N LYS A 43 1.42 -5.53 1.09
CA LYS A 43 0.85 -4.81 -0.06
C LYS A 43 0.50 -3.37 0.30
N ARG A 44 -0.20 -3.17 1.42
CA ARG A 44 -0.58 -1.83 1.90
C ARG A 44 0.64 -0.96 2.16
N TYR A 45 1.65 -1.51 2.81
CA TYR A 45 2.90 -0.79 3.08
C TYR A 45 3.57 -0.35 1.77
N VAL A 46 3.76 -1.26 0.82
CA VAL A 46 4.36 -0.93 -0.48
C VAL A 46 3.53 0.10 -1.24
N TRP A 47 2.20 -0.05 -1.24
CA TRP A 47 1.29 0.90 -1.89
C TRP A 47 1.41 2.31 -1.28
N MET A 48 1.41 2.41 0.04
CA MET A 48 1.55 3.68 0.75
C MET A 48 2.89 4.36 0.44
N GLN A 49 3.98 3.60 0.39
CA GLN A 49 5.30 4.13 0.02
C GLN A 49 5.34 4.64 -1.42
N ARG A 50 4.66 3.97 -2.36
CA ARG A 50 4.53 4.44 -3.73
C ARG A 50 3.69 5.72 -3.81
N TRP A 51 2.59 5.76 -3.06
CA TRP A 51 1.70 6.91 -3.03
C TRP A 51 2.38 8.15 -2.46
N GLU A 52 3.23 7.99 -1.44
CA GLU A 52 3.97 9.13 -0.88
C GLU A 52 4.88 9.79 -1.92
N LYS A 53 5.57 8.99 -2.75
CA LYS A 53 6.40 9.52 -3.84
C LYS A 53 5.60 10.31 -4.86
N ILE A 54 4.41 9.81 -5.21
CA ILE A 54 3.50 10.52 -6.13
C ILE A 54 3.03 11.83 -5.51
N ARG A 55 2.68 11.82 -4.22
CA ARG A 55 2.27 13.03 -3.50
C ARG A 55 3.39 14.04 -3.42
N GLU A 56 4.62 13.61 -3.14
CA GLU A 56 5.79 14.47 -3.11
C GLU A 56 6.02 15.15 -4.46
N TYR A 57 6.07 14.37 -5.54
CA TYR A 57 6.16 14.89 -6.90
C TYR A 57 5.03 15.87 -7.22
N GLY A 58 3.79 15.54 -6.84
CA GLY A 58 2.63 16.42 -7.03
C GLY A 58 2.76 17.73 -6.27
N ARG A 59 3.26 17.72 -5.03
CA ARG A 59 3.52 18.94 -4.23
C ARG A 59 4.57 19.83 -4.88
N GLU A 60 5.66 19.24 -5.38
CA GLU A 60 6.71 19.97 -6.09
C GLU A 60 6.15 20.63 -7.37
N LYS A 61 5.41 19.87 -8.18
CA LYS A 61 4.81 20.40 -9.41
C LYS A 61 3.75 21.45 -9.15
N ALA A 62 2.92 21.29 -8.13
CA ALA A 62 1.94 22.29 -7.73
C ALA A 62 2.63 23.62 -7.36
N LYS A 63 3.75 23.54 -6.62
CA LYS A 63 4.54 24.72 -6.26
C LYS A 63 5.18 25.39 -7.48
N GLU A 64 5.74 24.63 -8.41
CA GLU A 64 6.32 25.14 -9.66
C GLU A 64 5.28 25.85 -10.54
N LEU A 65 4.06 25.31 -10.60
CA LEU A 65 2.97 25.82 -11.44
C LEU A 65 2.06 26.84 -10.74
N GLY A 66 2.30 27.12 -9.45
CA GLY A 66 1.47 28.03 -8.67
C GLY A 66 0.04 27.54 -8.44
N ILE A 67 -0.18 26.22 -8.46
CA ILE A 67 -1.49 25.60 -8.21
C ILE A 67 -1.79 25.68 -6.72
N THR A 68 -2.89 26.33 -6.37
CA THR A 68 -3.31 26.52 -4.96
C THR A 68 -4.71 26.01 -4.66
N SER A 69 -5.48 25.68 -5.70
CA SER A 69 -6.86 25.26 -5.61
C SER A 69 -7.16 24.11 -6.58
N GLU A 70 -8.27 23.40 -6.37
CA GLU A 70 -8.76 22.40 -7.32
C GLU A 70 -9.18 23.06 -8.66
N GLU A 71 -9.69 24.30 -8.62
CA GLU A 71 -10.04 25.08 -9.80
C GLU A 71 -8.84 25.29 -10.74
N ASP A 72 -7.65 25.54 -10.19
CA ASP A 72 -6.42 25.64 -10.97
C ASP A 72 -6.09 24.34 -11.70
N VAL A 73 -6.41 23.19 -11.10
CA VAL A 73 -6.22 21.88 -11.72
C VAL A 73 -7.21 21.69 -12.86
N TYR A 74 -8.50 21.99 -12.66
CA TYR A 74 -9.51 21.90 -13.71
C TYR A 74 -9.18 22.79 -14.91
N ARG A 75 -8.72 24.02 -14.65
CA ARG A 75 -8.24 24.94 -15.70
C ARG A 75 -7.06 24.37 -16.49
N LEU A 76 -6.12 23.69 -15.85
CA LEU A 76 -4.99 23.04 -16.53
C LEU A 76 -5.41 21.81 -17.35
N MET A 77 -6.44 21.09 -16.92
CA MET A 77 -6.99 19.94 -17.65
C MET A 77 -7.87 20.36 -18.84
N GLY A 78 -8.29 21.62 -18.91
CA GLY A 78 -9.21 22.12 -19.93
C GLY A 78 -10.68 21.78 -19.64
N ASP A 79 -11.00 21.46 -18.38
CA ASP A 79 -12.32 21.08 -17.91
C ASP A 79 -13.13 22.26 -17.32
N ALA A 80 -12.60 23.49 -17.44
CA ALA A 80 -13.18 24.74 -16.94
C ALA A 80 -13.92 25.54 -18.01
#